data_AF-Q83K97-F1
#
_entry.id   AF-Q83K97-F1
#
_cell.length_a   1.000
_cell.length_b   1.000
_cell.length_c   1.000
_cell.angle_alpha   90.00
_cell.angle_beta   90.00
_cell.angle_gamma   90.00
#
_symmetry.space_group_name_H-M   'P 1'
#
loop_
_entity.id
_entity.type
_entity.pdbx_description
1 polymer ?
#
loop_
_entity_poly.entity_id
_entity_poly.type
_entity_poly.pdbx_seq_one_letter_code
_entity_poly.pdbx_strand_id
1 'polypeptide(L)'
;MNVGTSDKHTSVDGYYSHDGSLAQVDLSANYHEGQYTSAGLSLQGGATLTAHGGALHRTQNMGGTRLLIDADGVADVPVEGNGAAVYTNMFGKAVVSDVNNYYRNQAYIDLNKLPENAEATQSVVQATLTEGAIGYRKFAVISGQKAMAVLRLQDGSHPPFGAEVKNDNEQTVGLVDDDGNVYLAGVKPGEHMSVFWSGVAHCDINLPDPLPADLFNGLLLPCQHKGNVAPVVPDDIKPVIQEQTQQVTPTNPPVSVSANQ
;
A
#
# COMPACT_ATOMS: atom_id res chain seq x y z
N MET A 1 31.68 -26.74 11.82
CA MET A 1 32.83 -27.53 11.34
C MET A 1 33.42 -28.23 12.54
N ASN A 2 33.53 -29.55 12.49
CA ASN A 2 34.09 -30.37 13.56
C ASN A 2 35.34 -31.07 13.02
N VAL A 3 36.39 -31.15 13.84
CA VAL A 3 37.62 -31.85 13.50
C VAL A 3 37.91 -32.84 14.61
N GLY A 4 38.06 -34.10 14.26
CA GLY A 4 38.36 -35.20 15.19
C GLY A 4 39.67 -35.87 14.85
N THR A 5 40.42 -36.26 15.88
CA THR A 5 41.60 -37.12 15.73
C THR A 5 41.44 -38.34 16.63
N SER A 6 41.60 -39.53 16.06
CA SER A 6 41.73 -40.79 16.80
C SER A 6 43.09 -41.39 16.46
N ASP A 7 43.64 -42.25 17.32
CA ASP A 7 45.05 -42.67 17.41
C ASP A 7 45.81 -42.97 16.10
N LYS A 8 45.14 -43.12 14.94
CA LYS A 8 45.74 -43.22 13.60
C LYS A 8 44.95 -42.57 12.43
N HIS A 9 43.87 -41.82 12.68
CA HIS A 9 43.01 -41.28 11.60
C HIS A 9 42.44 -39.91 11.96
N THR A 10 42.49 -39.01 10.98
CA THR A 10 41.90 -37.67 11.03
C THR A 10 40.51 -37.69 10.39
N SER A 11 39.53 -37.06 11.03
CA SER A 11 38.22 -36.80 10.45
C SER A 11 37.90 -35.31 10.46
N VAL A 12 37.28 -34.84 9.38
CA VAL A 12 36.83 -33.46 9.22
C VAL A 12 35.41 -33.48 8.69
N ASP A 13 34.50 -32.84 9.42
CA ASP A 13 33.09 -32.73 9.06
C ASP A 13 32.67 -31.26 9.00
N GLY A 14 32.10 -30.87 7.86
CA GLY A 14 31.59 -29.53 7.57
C GLY A 14 30.12 -29.61 7.19
N TYR A 15 29.30 -28.72 7.76
CA TYR A 15 27.90 -28.57 7.41
C TYR A 15 27.53 -27.09 7.39
N TYR A 16 26.74 -26.69 6.39
CA TYR A 16 26.21 -25.35 6.22
C TYR A 16 24.76 -25.44 5.74
N SER A 17 23.85 -24.74 6.42
CA SER A 17 22.43 -24.66 6.06
C SER A 17 22.05 -23.20 5.87
N HIS A 18 21.25 -22.91 4.85
CA HIS A 18 20.76 -21.57 4.55
C HIS A 18 19.30 -21.60 4.10
N ASP A 19 18.47 -20.80 4.79
CA ASP A 19 17.06 -20.62 4.47
C ASP A 19 16.86 -19.48 3.47
N GLY A 20 16.91 -19.82 2.18
CA GLY A 20 16.55 -18.88 1.12
C GLY A 20 15.03 -18.65 1.04
N SER A 21 14.62 -17.59 0.35
CA SER A 21 13.19 -17.34 0.10
C SER A 21 12.56 -18.40 -0.79
N LEU A 22 13.30 -18.95 -1.75
CA LEU A 22 12.82 -19.89 -2.75
C LEU A 22 12.99 -21.36 -2.33
N ALA A 23 14.03 -21.66 -1.54
CA ALA A 23 14.40 -23.00 -1.10
C ALA A 23 15.35 -22.93 0.11
N GLN A 24 15.35 -23.97 0.93
CA GLN A 24 16.40 -24.27 1.88
C GLN A 24 17.54 -25.01 1.17
N VAL A 25 18.78 -24.62 1.47
CA VAL A 25 19.99 -25.18 0.88
C VAL A 25 20.87 -25.75 1.98
N ASP A 26 21.20 -27.04 1.88
CA ASP A 26 22.15 -27.70 2.79
C ASP A 26 23.38 -28.19 2.03
N LEU A 27 24.55 -27.90 2.57
CA LEU A 27 25.85 -28.35 2.09
C LEU A 27 26.53 -29.15 3.19
N SER A 28 27.06 -30.32 2.84
CA SER A 28 27.84 -31.16 3.74
C SER A 28 29.12 -31.62 3.08
N ALA A 29 30.22 -31.66 3.82
CA ALA A 29 31.49 -32.22 3.38
C ALA A 29 32.09 -33.02 4.53
N ASN A 30 32.37 -34.30 4.29
CA ASN A 30 32.96 -35.21 5.27
C ASN A 30 34.22 -35.84 4.68
N TYR A 31 35.28 -35.88 5.47
CA TYR A 31 36.56 -36.48 5.13
C TYR A 31 37.00 -37.37 6.28
N HIS A 32 37.16 -38.66 6.00
CA HIS A 32 37.74 -39.64 6.91
C HIS A 32 39.00 -40.22 6.29
N GLU A 33 40.14 -39.95 6.92
CA GLU A 33 41.45 -40.41 6.47
C GLU A 33 41.46 -41.94 6.28
N GLY A 34 41.84 -42.39 5.09
CA GLY A 34 41.94 -43.81 4.75
C GLY A 34 40.62 -44.57 4.58
N GLN A 35 39.47 -43.90 4.62
CA GLN A 35 38.15 -44.54 4.48
C GLN A 35 37.34 -43.94 3.33
N TYR A 36 36.91 -42.68 3.43
CA TYR A 36 36.08 -42.05 2.41
C TYR A 36 36.16 -40.52 2.45
N THR A 37 35.84 -39.93 1.30
CA THR A 37 35.53 -38.51 1.18
C THR A 37 34.15 -38.39 0.54
N SER A 38 33.30 -37.54 1.10
CA SER A 38 31.95 -37.33 0.61
C SER A 38 31.60 -35.85 0.64
N ALA A 39 30.89 -35.39 -0.38
CA ALA A 39 30.23 -34.10 -0.40
C ALA A 39 28.77 -34.29 -0.76
N GLY A 40 27.89 -33.47 -0.20
CA GLY A 40 26.46 -33.52 -0.38
C GLY A 40 25.88 -32.11 -0.55
N LEU A 41 24.87 -32.01 -1.41
CA LEU A 41 24.03 -30.83 -1.60
C LEU A 41 22.57 -31.29 -1.53
N SER A 42 21.77 -30.62 -0.70
CA SER A 42 20.32 -30.79 -0.65
C SER A 42 19.64 -29.45 -0.93
N LEU A 43 18.57 -29.50 -1.72
CA LEU A 43 17.71 -28.36 -2.03
C LEU A 43 16.27 -28.75 -1.72
N GLN A 44 15.61 -28.00 -0.83
CA GLN A 44 14.24 -28.28 -0.43
C GLN A 44 13.37 -27.04 -0.59
N GLY A 45 12.27 -27.18 -1.33
CA GLY A 45 11.34 -26.08 -1.59
C GLY A 45 9.98 -26.58 -2.05
N GLY A 46 9.12 -25.63 -2.38
CA GLY A 46 7.77 -25.86 -2.86
C GLY A 46 7.30 -24.74 -3.77
N ALA A 47 6.19 -24.99 -4.45
CA ALA A 47 5.49 -24.01 -5.24
C ALA A 47 4.05 -23.90 -4.74
N THR A 48 3.55 -22.67 -4.63
CA THR A 48 2.15 -22.39 -4.31
C THR A 48 1.56 -21.55 -5.41
N LEU A 49 0.44 -22.02 -5.97
CA LEU A 49 -0.31 -21.35 -7.03
C LEU A 49 -1.77 -21.21 -6.58
N THR A 50 -2.34 -20.02 -6.76
CA THR A 50 -3.73 -19.70 -6.43
C THR A 50 -4.35 -18.84 -7.53
N ALA A 51 -5.63 -18.51 -7.42
CA ALA A 51 -6.28 -17.53 -8.31
C ALA A 51 -5.67 -16.11 -8.22
N HIS A 52 -4.95 -15.80 -7.12
CA HIS A 52 -4.28 -14.51 -6.92
C HIS A 52 -2.80 -14.53 -7.34
N GLY A 53 -2.36 -15.58 -8.05
CA GLY A 53 -0.97 -15.77 -8.46
C GLY A 53 -0.23 -16.79 -7.59
N GLY A 54 1.09 -16.77 -7.66
CA GLY A 54 1.90 -17.74 -6.95
C GLY A 54 3.38 -17.42 -6.87
N ALA A 55 4.08 -18.19 -6.04
CA ALA A 55 5.51 -18.07 -5.81
C ALA A 55 6.12 -19.41 -5.42
N LEU A 56 7.42 -19.54 -5.68
CA LEU A 56 8.24 -20.57 -5.06
C LEU A 56 8.56 -20.17 -3.63
N HIS A 57 8.77 -21.16 -2.78
CA HIS A 57 9.10 -20.93 -1.39
C HIS A 57 9.88 -22.09 -0.78
N ARG A 58 10.66 -21.82 0.27
CA ARG A 58 11.16 -22.90 1.13
C ARG A 58 10.00 -23.67 1.75
N THR A 59 10.19 -24.94 2.03
CA THR A 59 9.17 -25.78 2.66
C THR A 59 9.55 -26.03 4.10
N GLN A 60 8.68 -25.68 5.04
CA GLN A 60 8.88 -26.05 6.43
C GLN A 60 8.25 -27.42 6.71
N ASN A 61 6.97 -27.55 6.37
CA ASN A 61 6.24 -28.82 6.38
C ASN A 61 5.62 -29.06 5.01
N MET A 62 5.90 -30.20 4.40
CA MET A 62 5.28 -30.58 3.13
C MET A 62 3.75 -30.66 3.27
N GLY A 63 3.02 -29.93 2.44
CA GLY A 63 1.56 -29.82 2.53
C GLY A 63 1.06 -28.99 3.73
N GLY A 64 1.96 -28.33 4.46
CA GLY A 64 1.61 -27.48 5.58
C GLY A 64 0.87 -26.20 5.19
N THR A 65 0.26 -25.58 6.20
CA THR A 65 -0.40 -24.29 6.10
C THR A 65 0.57 -23.20 5.69
N ARG A 66 0.13 -22.29 4.83
CA ARG A 66 0.98 -21.22 4.28
C ARG A 66 0.16 -20.02 3.85
N LEU A 67 0.83 -18.88 3.75
CA LEU A 67 0.20 -17.62 3.39
C LEU A 67 0.82 -17.10 2.08
N LEU A 68 0.00 -16.96 1.04
CA LEU A 68 0.36 -16.19 -0.14
C LEU A 68 0.19 -14.70 0.16
N ILE A 69 1.27 -13.97 -0.01
CA ILE A 69 1.37 -12.53 0.16
C ILE A 69 1.38 -11.86 -1.20
N ASP A 70 0.60 -10.79 -1.34
CA ASP A 70 0.61 -9.89 -2.47
C ASP A 70 1.04 -8.49 -2.03
N ALA A 71 2.15 -7.98 -2.57
CA ALA A 71 2.66 -6.64 -2.33
C ALA A 71 2.33 -5.70 -3.50
N ASP A 72 1.12 -5.79 -4.05
CA ASP A 72 0.62 -4.90 -5.11
C ASP A 72 1.53 -4.87 -6.36
N GLY A 73 2.14 -6.00 -6.68
CA GLY A 73 3.05 -6.13 -7.82
C GLY A 73 4.47 -5.60 -7.58
N VAL A 74 4.78 -5.11 -6.38
CA VAL A 74 6.12 -4.61 -6.04
C VAL A 74 7.04 -5.78 -5.70
N ALA A 75 8.15 -5.90 -6.44
CA ALA A 75 9.16 -6.94 -6.24
C ALA A 75 10.10 -6.61 -5.07
N ASP A 76 10.81 -7.63 -4.57
CA ASP A 76 11.85 -7.51 -3.53
C ASP A 76 11.39 -6.85 -2.22
N VAL A 77 10.10 -6.91 -1.92
CA VAL A 77 9.54 -6.50 -0.63
C VAL A 77 9.85 -7.57 0.42
N PRO A 78 10.56 -7.24 1.51
CA PRO A 78 10.85 -8.18 2.58
C PRO A 78 9.60 -8.41 3.43
N VAL A 79 9.16 -9.66 3.51
CA VAL A 79 8.04 -10.07 4.36
C VAL A 79 8.56 -11.01 5.45
N GLU A 80 8.35 -10.59 6.69
CA GLU A 80 8.69 -11.35 7.88
C GLU A 80 7.43 -11.99 8.47
N GLY A 81 7.62 -13.12 9.14
CA GLY A 81 6.58 -13.88 9.84
C GLY A 81 7.18 -14.48 11.11
N ASN A 82 6.95 -15.77 11.36
CA ASN A 82 7.57 -16.46 12.49
C ASN A 82 8.98 -17.02 12.18
N GLY A 83 9.44 -16.95 10.94
CA GLY A 83 10.74 -17.45 10.48
C GLY A 83 11.54 -16.38 9.74
N ALA A 84 12.60 -16.79 9.05
CA ALA A 84 13.43 -15.89 8.26
C ALA A 84 12.64 -15.17 7.17
N ALA A 85 13.01 -13.92 6.87
CA ALA A 85 12.35 -13.09 5.87
C ALA A 85 12.27 -13.78 4.49
N VAL A 86 11.16 -13.57 3.80
CA VAL A 86 10.98 -13.98 2.41
C VAL A 86 10.74 -12.74 1.55
N TYR A 87 11.28 -12.73 0.33
CA TYR A 87 11.14 -11.60 -0.58
C TYR A 87 10.10 -11.91 -1.65
N THR A 88 9.32 -10.89 -2.02
CA THR A 88 8.37 -11.00 -3.12
C THR A 88 9.08 -11.14 -4.47
N ASN A 89 8.57 -12.03 -5.31
CA ASN A 89 9.07 -12.22 -6.67
C ASN A 89 8.74 -11.02 -7.58
N MET A 90 9.12 -11.12 -8.86
CA MET A 90 8.88 -10.09 -9.88
C MET A 90 7.41 -9.71 -10.10
N PHE A 91 6.45 -10.49 -9.59
CA PHE A 91 5.00 -10.23 -9.66
C PHE A 91 4.45 -9.68 -8.34
N GLY A 92 5.33 -9.33 -7.39
CA GLY A 92 4.99 -8.91 -6.04
C GLY A 92 4.38 -10.02 -5.18
N LYS A 93 4.72 -11.29 -5.45
CA LYS A 93 4.16 -12.44 -4.70
C LYS A 93 5.24 -13.12 -3.85
N ALA A 94 4.91 -13.41 -2.59
CA ALA A 94 5.75 -14.20 -1.68
C ALA A 94 4.88 -15.25 -0.98
N VAL A 95 5.48 -16.36 -0.55
CA VAL A 95 4.77 -17.35 0.27
C VAL A 95 5.51 -17.51 1.60
N VAL A 96 4.78 -17.25 2.68
CA VAL A 96 5.25 -17.49 4.05
C VAL A 96 4.78 -18.87 4.48
N SER A 97 5.70 -19.80 4.68
CA SER A 97 5.43 -21.18 5.09
C SER A 97 5.45 -21.39 6.62
N ASP A 98 6.02 -20.45 7.37
CA ASP A 98 6.19 -20.55 8.82
C ASP A 98 4.92 -20.07 9.56
N VAL A 99 3.81 -20.76 9.28
CA VAL A 99 2.45 -20.39 9.72
C VAL A 99 1.89 -21.47 10.64
N ASN A 100 1.48 -21.07 11.84
CA ASN A 100 0.90 -21.97 12.83
C ASN A 100 -0.59 -22.23 12.56
N ASN A 101 -1.00 -23.50 12.60
CA ASN A 101 -2.40 -23.90 12.41
C ASN A 101 -3.26 -23.45 13.58
N TYR A 102 -4.47 -22.94 13.32
CA TYR A 102 -5.47 -22.55 14.32
C TYR A 102 -5.06 -21.38 15.25
N TYR A 103 -3.90 -20.76 15.01
CA TYR A 103 -3.44 -19.58 15.72
C TYR A 103 -3.51 -18.33 14.84
N ARG A 104 -3.55 -17.16 15.49
CA ARG A 104 -3.43 -15.87 14.82
C ARG A 104 -1.98 -15.68 14.39
N ASN A 105 -1.75 -15.77 13.08
CA ASN A 105 -0.46 -15.50 12.48
C ASN A 105 -0.39 -14.05 12.02
N GLN A 106 0.79 -13.48 12.09
CA GLN A 106 1.07 -12.14 11.60
C GLN A 106 2.15 -12.25 10.52
N ALA A 107 1.99 -11.47 9.47
CA ALA A 107 3.04 -11.20 8.51
C ALA A 107 3.23 -9.68 8.46
N TYR A 108 4.47 -9.24 8.39
CA TYR A 108 4.78 -7.81 8.36
C TYR A 108 5.92 -7.50 7.40
N ILE A 109 5.93 -6.28 6.89
CA ILE A 109 6.99 -5.73 6.04
C ILE A 109 7.98 -4.99 6.94
N ASP A 110 9.27 -5.34 6.86
CA ASP A 110 10.33 -4.56 7.50
C ASP A 110 10.59 -3.29 6.69
N LEU A 111 10.06 -2.17 7.17
CA LEU A 111 10.17 -0.86 6.52
C LEU A 111 11.63 -0.38 6.39
N ASN A 112 12.57 -0.88 7.20
CA ASN A 112 13.97 -0.49 7.13
C ASN A 112 14.73 -1.21 6.01
N LYS A 113 14.18 -2.32 5.52
CA LYS A 113 14.75 -3.14 4.43
C LYS A 113 13.96 -3.01 3.13
N LEU A 114 12.92 -2.18 3.12
CA LEU A 114 12.11 -1.92 1.93
C LEU A 114 12.98 -1.23 0.86
N PRO A 115 12.80 -1.54 -0.44
CA PRO A 115 13.47 -0.80 -1.51
C PRO A 115 13.25 0.71 -1.38
N GLU A 116 14.27 1.52 -1.71
CA GLU A 116 14.18 2.99 -1.60
C GLU A 116 13.02 3.58 -2.42
N ASN A 117 12.68 2.92 -3.52
CA ASN A 117 11.59 3.25 -4.44
C ASN A 117 10.28 2.51 -4.11
N ALA A 118 10.03 2.21 -2.83
CA ALA A 118 8.78 1.64 -2.38
C ALA A 118 8.36 2.20 -1.01
N GLU A 119 7.05 2.20 -0.78
CA GLU A 119 6.43 2.60 0.48
C GLU A 119 5.25 1.69 0.80
N ALA A 120 5.14 1.23 2.05
CA ALA A 120 4.03 0.38 2.49
C ALA A 120 3.10 1.19 3.38
N THR A 121 1.84 1.37 2.95
CA THR A 121 0.82 2.08 3.75
C THR A 121 0.25 1.20 4.85
N GLN A 122 0.27 -0.12 4.64
CA GLN A 122 0.01 -1.12 5.67
C GLN A 122 1.22 -2.04 5.76
N SER A 123 1.90 -2.04 6.91
CA SER A 123 3.07 -2.88 7.15
C SER A 123 2.76 -4.19 7.85
N VAL A 124 1.54 -4.39 8.36
CA VAL A 124 1.17 -5.60 9.12
C VAL A 124 -0.17 -6.15 8.64
N VAL A 125 -0.22 -7.45 8.36
CA VAL A 125 -1.44 -8.21 8.05
C VAL A 125 -1.51 -9.44 8.93
N GLN A 126 -2.72 -9.94 9.15
CA GLN A 126 -2.95 -11.05 10.07
C GLN A 126 -3.95 -12.05 9.51
N ALA A 127 -3.76 -13.33 9.86
CA ALA A 127 -4.62 -14.42 9.42
C ALA A 127 -4.65 -15.56 10.44
N THR A 128 -5.81 -16.15 10.63
CA THR A 128 -5.98 -17.44 11.33
C THR A 128 -6.35 -18.47 10.29
N LEU A 129 -5.56 -19.53 10.17
CA LEU A 129 -5.70 -20.54 9.13
C LEU A 129 -5.86 -21.94 9.73
N THR A 130 -6.70 -22.77 9.14
CA THR A 130 -6.79 -24.20 9.49
C THR A 130 -5.60 -24.98 8.93
N GLU A 131 -5.42 -26.21 9.39
CA GLU A 131 -4.38 -27.08 8.88
C GLU A 131 -4.49 -27.31 7.36
N GLY A 132 -3.35 -27.18 6.67
CA GLY A 132 -3.23 -27.34 5.23
C GLY A 132 -3.81 -26.19 4.40
N ALA A 133 -4.34 -25.13 5.03
CA ALA A 133 -4.92 -24.02 4.31
C ALA A 133 -3.87 -23.14 3.63
N ILE A 134 -4.21 -22.63 2.45
CA ILE A 134 -3.45 -21.61 1.75
C ILE A 134 -4.19 -20.30 1.91
N GLY A 135 -3.73 -19.46 2.84
CA GLY A 135 -4.27 -18.13 3.04
C GLY A 135 -3.81 -17.16 1.95
N TYR A 136 -4.55 -16.06 1.78
CA TYR A 136 -4.15 -14.94 0.94
C TYR A 136 -4.23 -13.63 1.73
N ARG A 137 -3.17 -12.82 1.71
CA ARG A 137 -3.18 -11.46 2.26
C ARG A 137 -2.47 -10.50 1.34
N LYS A 138 -3.02 -9.29 1.26
CA LYS A 138 -2.51 -8.20 0.44
C LYS A 138 -1.94 -7.12 1.33
N PHE A 139 -0.73 -6.66 1.03
CA PHE A 139 -0.15 -5.43 1.54
C PHE A 139 -0.36 -4.35 0.49
N ALA A 140 -0.84 -3.19 0.93
CA ALA A 140 -0.86 -2.00 0.09
C ALA A 140 0.55 -1.42 0.04
N VAL A 141 1.26 -1.72 -1.04
CA VAL A 141 2.60 -1.21 -1.31
C VAL A 141 2.55 -0.33 -2.55
N ILE A 142 3.12 0.85 -2.45
CA ILE A 142 3.22 1.83 -3.51
C ILE A 142 4.66 1.82 -4.01
N SER A 143 4.86 1.65 -5.32
CA SER A 143 6.20 1.67 -5.94
C SER A 143 6.43 2.97 -6.69
N GLY A 144 7.62 3.54 -6.53
CA GLY A 144 8.10 4.75 -7.19
C GLY A 144 8.96 5.60 -6.25
N GLN A 145 9.40 6.75 -6.73
CA GLN A 145 10.21 7.69 -5.93
C GLN A 145 9.34 8.38 -4.86
N LYS A 146 9.97 9.16 -3.99
CA LYS A 146 9.29 10.00 -2.99
C LYS A 146 9.54 11.45 -3.35
N ALA A 147 8.52 12.29 -3.22
CA ALA A 147 8.62 13.70 -3.57
C ALA A 147 7.86 14.60 -2.60
N MET A 148 8.34 15.83 -2.46
CA MET A 148 7.60 16.94 -1.86
C MET A 148 7.20 17.90 -2.97
N ALA A 149 5.90 18.16 -3.08
CA ALA A 149 5.34 19.05 -4.09
C ALA A 149 4.45 20.12 -3.45
N VAL A 150 4.22 21.19 -4.22
CA VAL A 150 3.25 22.24 -3.89
C VAL A 150 2.18 22.24 -4.96
N LEU A 151 0.93 22.03 -4.55
CA LEU A 151 -0.23 22.04 -5.43
C LEU A 151 -0.81 23.45 -5.53
N ARG A 152 -1.04 23.92 -6.75
CA ARG A 152 -1.73 25.20 -7.01
C ARG A 152 -2.86 25.03 -8.00
N LEU A 153 -4.04 25.57 -7.68
CA LEU A 153 -5.17 25.66 -8.60
C LEU A 153 -4.92 26.77 -9.64
N GLN A 154 -5.74 26.78 -10.70
CA GLN A 154 -5.65 27.78 -11.76
C GLN A 154 -5.87 29.22 -11.29
N ASP A 155 -6.62 29.42 -10.19
CA ASP A 155 -6.87 30.72 -9.57
C ASP A 155 -5.73 31.16 -8.62
N GLY A 156 -4.67 30.36 -8.49
CA GLY A 156 -3.54 30.61 -7.59
C GLY A 156 -3.78 30.15 -6.15
N SER A 157 -4.98 29.68 -5.81
CA SER A 157 -5.26 29.06 -4.51
C SER A 157 -4.63 27.66 -4.43
N HIS A 158 -4.83 26.96 -3.32
CA HIS A 158 -4.37 25.59 -3.13
C HIS A 158 -5.49 24.68 -2.66
N PRO A 159 -5.36 23.35 -2.87
CA PRO A 159 -6.28 22.40 -2.28
C PRO A 159 -6.30 22.55 -0.75
N PRO A 160 -7.44 22.24 -0.10
CA PRO A 160 -7.55 22.34 1.34
C PRO A 160 -6.67 21.30 2.05
N PHE A 161 -6.32 21.58 3.30
CA PHE A 161 -5.69 20.61 4.20
C PHE A 161 -6.51 19.31 4.25
N GLY A 162 -5.82 18.17 4.20
CA GLY A 162 -6.41 16.85 4.20
C GLY A 162 -6.99 16.39 2.85
N ALA A 163 -6.81 17.16 1.77
CA ALA A 163 -7.12 16.66 0.43
C ALA A 163 -6.25 15.43 0.11
N GLU A 164 -6.85 14.42 -0.50
CA GLU A 164 -6.19 13.16 -0.85
C GLU A 164 -5.69 13.23 -2.30
N VAL A 165 -4.43 12.87 -2.52
CA VAL A 165 -3.89 12.64 -3.87
C VAL A 165 -3.92 11.15 -4.13
N LYS A 166 -4.55 10.74 -5.24
CA LYS A 166 -4.68 9.34 -5.64
C LYS A 166 -4.05 9.09 -7.00
N ASN A 167 -3.35 7.97 -7.13
CA ASN A 167 -2.86 7.50 -8.43
C ASN A 167 -4.00 6.84 -9.24
N ASP A 168 -3.70 6.40 -10.45
CA ASP A 168 -4.66 5.73 -11.34
C ASP A 168 -5.15 4.37 -10.79
N ASN A 169 -4.47 3.79 -9.81
CA ASN A 169 -4.90 2.58 -9.10
C ASN A 169 -5.83 2.88 -7.91
N GLU A 170 -6.30 4.12 -7.77
CA GLU A 170 -7.12 4.62 -6.65
C GLU A 170 -6.44 4.52 -5.28
N GLN A 171 -5.11 4.33 -5.25
CA GLN A 171 -4.35 4.32 -4.01
C GLN A 171 -4.06 5.75 -3.58
N THR A 172 -4.33 6.08 -2.31
CA THR A 172 -3.91 7.36 -1.74
C THR A 172 -2.38 7.38 -1.62
N VAL A 173 -1.75 8.24 -2.41
CA VAL A 173 -0.30 8.40 -2.51
C VAL A 173 0.21 9.63 -1.77
N GLY A 174 -0.69 10.52 -1.35
CA GLY A 174 -0.33 11.71 -0.59
C GLY A 174 -1.53 12.38 0.08
N LEU A 175 -1.23 13.19 1.09
CA LEU A 175 -2.18 14.04 1.79
C LEU A 175 -1.67 15.47 1.73
N VAL A 176 -2.55 16.39 1.33
CA VAL A 176 -2.22 17.82 1.26
C VAL A 176 -2.19 18.40 2.67
N ASP A 177 -1.09 19.03 3.00
CA ASP A 177 -0.84 19.79 4.22
C ASP A 177 -1.18 21.28 4.00
N ASP A 178 -0.85 22.13 4.98
CA ASP A 178 -1.01 23.57 4.89
C ASP A 178 -0.27 24.17 3.67
N ASP A 179 -0.77 25.31 3.17
CA ASP A 179 -0.28 26.03 2.00
C ASP A 179 -0.22 25.23 0.68
N GLY A 180 -0.87 24.06 0.62
CA GLY A 180 -0.89 23.19 -0.56
C GLY A 180 0.32 22.28 -0.70
N ASN A 181 1.14 22.14 0.35
CA ASN A 181 2.26 21.21 0.35
C ASN A 181 1.74 19.76 0.37
N VAL A 182 2.43 18.84 -0.29
CA VAL A 182 2.07 17.41 -0.28
C VAL A 182 3.33 16.54 -0.36
N TYR A 183 3.38 15.54 0.51
CA TYR A 183 4.29 14.42 0.36
C TYR A 183 3.64 13.37 -0.54
N LEU A 184 4.33 13.00 -1.62
CA LEU A 184 3.87 12.01 -2.60
C LEU A 184 4.78 10.78 -2.53
N ALA A 185 4.16 9.64 -2.25
CA ALA A 185 4.80 8.33 -2.30
C ALA A 185 4.57 7.67 -3.66
N GLY A 186 5.59 7.00 -4.19
CA GLY A 186 5.44 6.17 -5.39
C GLY A 186 5.37 6.94 -6.71
N VAL A 187 5.97 8.12 -6.77
CA VAL A 187 5.94 8.96 -7.97
C VAL A 187 6.77 8.39 -9.12
N LYS A 188 6.19 8.39 -10.33
CA LYS A 188 6.83 7.96 -11.58
C LYS A 188 6.82 9.09 -12.63
N PRO A 189 7.78 9.11 -13.57
CA PRO A 189 7.78 10.08 -14.66
C PRO A 189 6.48 10.01 -15.47
N GLY A 190 5.89 11.17 -15.76
CA GLY A 190 4.67 11.28 -16.57
C GLY A 190 3.40 10.72 -15.92
N GLU A 191 3.45 10.34 -14.64
CA GLU A 191 2.31 9.76 -13.94
C GLU A 191 1.20 10.79 -13.71
N HIS A 192 -0.03 10.35 -13.93
CA HIS A 192 -1.24 11.11 -13.67
C HIS A 192 -1.76 10.79 -12.26
N MET A 193 -2.23 11.81 -11.55
CA MET A 193 -2.87 11.65 -10.25
C MET A 193 -4.06 12.59 -10.14
N SER A 194 -5.08 12.16 -9.41
CA SER A 194 -6.29 12.94 -9.14
C SER A 194 -6.31 13.42 -7.69
N VAL A 195 -6.72 14.66 -7.49
CA VAL A 195 -6.83 15.30 -6.17
C VAL A 195 -8.30 15.34 -5.75
N PHE A 196 -8.58 14.75 -4.58
CA PHE A 196 -9.91 14.59 -4.01
C PHE A 196 -10.03 15.38 -2.71
N TRP A 197 -11.16 16.06 -2.53
CA TRP A 197 -11.59 16.54 -1.21
C TRP A 197 -13.12 16.50 -1.16
N SER A 198 -13.69 16.45 0.05
CA SER A 198 -15.13 16.28 0.26
C SER A 198 -15.75 15.09 -0.51
N GLY A 199 -14.96 14.04 -0.76
CA GLY A 199 -15.40 12.82 -1.43
C GLY A 199 -15.53 12.89 -2.96
N VAL A 200 -15.13 13.99 -3.61
CA VAL A 200 -15.20 14.14 -5.07
C VAL A 200 -13.84 14.53 -5.66
N ALA A 201 -13.58 14.11 -6.90
CA ALA A 201 -12.41 14.54 -7.66
C ALA A 201 -12.63 15.96 -8.16
N HIS A 202 -11.68 16.85 -7.89
CA HIS A 202 -11.80 18.26 -8.29
C HIS A 202 -10.79 18.65 -9.36
N CYS A 203 -9.57 18.12 -9.31
CA CYS A 203 -8.55 18.41 -10.29
C CYS A 203 -7.55 17.26 -10.43
N ASP A 204 -6.84 17.29 -11.54
CA ASP A 204 -5.81 16.31 -11.90
C ASP A 204 -4.44 17.01 -11.93
N ILE A 205 -3.40 16.28 -11.55
CA ILE A 205 -1.99 16.69 -11.60
C ILE A 205 -1.22 15.69 -12.45
N ASN A 206 -0.24 16.17 -13.20
CA ASN A 206 0.65 15.33 -13.99
C ASN A 206 2.08 15.57 -13.56
N LEU A 207 2.81 14.48 -13.33
CA LEU A 207 4.23 14.55 -13.03
C LEU A 207 5.05 14.82 -14.29
N PRO A 208 6.15 15.59 -14.17
CA PRO A 208 7.04 15.83 -15.28
C PRO A 208 7.70 14.53 -15.78
N ASP A 209 7.96 14.46 -17.08
CA ASP A 209 8.76 13.41 -17.70
C ASP A 209 9.89 14.07 -18.52
N PRO A 210 11.17 13.96 -18.09
CA PRO A 210 11.65 13.19 -16.94
C PRO A 210 11.39 13.89 -15.58
N LEU A 211 11.40 13.11 -14.50
CA LEU A 211 11.37 13.65 -13.13
C LEU A 211 12.64 14.48 -12.85
N PRO A 212 12.53 15.63 -12.16
CA PRO A 212 13.68 16.40 -11.68
C PRO A 212 14.59 15.56 -10.78
N ALA A 213 15.88 15.90 -10.76
CA ALA A 213 16.85 15.22 -9.91
C ALA A 213 16.64 15.47 -8.41
N ASP A 214 16.05 16.63 -8.05
CA ASP A 214 15.67 16.96 -6.68
C ASP A 214 14.14 16.95 -6.57
N LEU A 215 13.61 15.86 -6.01
CA LEU A 215 12.19 15.66 -5.80
C LEU A 215 11.69 16.23 -4.47
N PHE A 216 12.59 16.70 -3.60
CA PHE A 216 12.22 17.22 -2.27
C PHE A 216 12.23 18.75 -2.21
N ASN A 217 12.83 19.43 -3.19
CA ASN A 217 12.81 20.88 -3.29
C ASN A 217 12.02 21.37 -4.51
N GLY A 218 10.83 21.92 -4.27
CA GLY A 218 10.20 22.87 -5.20
C GLY A 218 9.49 22.27 -6.41
N LEU A 219 8.95 21.04 -6.31
CA LEU A 219 8.08 20.50 -7.35
C LEU A 219 6.71 21.21 -7.31
N LEU A 220 6.54 22.25 -8.14
CA LEU A 220 5.26 22.91 -8.31
C LEU A 220 4.38 22.12 -9.29
N LEU A 221 3.23 21.62 -8.82
CA LEU A 221 2.29 20.86 -9.64
C LEU A 221 0.99 21.66 -9.83
N PRO A 222 0.73 22.19 -11.03
CA PRO A 222 -0.54 22.84 -11.34
C PRO A 222 -1.69 21.83 -11.32
N CYS A 223 -2.71 22.08 -10.52
CA CYS A 223 -3.92 21.28 -10.46
C CYS A 223 -4.91 21.78 -11.52
N GLN A 224 -5.09 20.98 -12.57
CA GLN A 224 -5.97 21.32 -13.68
C GLN A 224 -7.35 20.74 -13.41
N HIS A 225 -8.39 21.57 -13.44
CA HIS A 225 -9.76 21.08 -13.29
C HIS A 225 -10.09 20.08 -14.40
N LYS A 226 -10.70 18.97 -14.03
CA LYS A 226 -11.30 18.03 -14.99
C LYS A 226 -12.39 18.79 -15.73
N GLY A 227 -12.23 18.94 -17.05
CA GLY A 227 -12.99 19.90 -17.86
C GLY A 227 -14.51 19.94 -17.60
N ASN A 228 -15.02 21.18 -17.51
CA ASN A 228 -16.43 21.59 -17.42
C ASN A 228 -17.23 21.15 -16.18
N VAL A 229 -16.94 21.79 -15.05
CA VAL A 229 -18.02 22.28 -14.19
C VAL A 229 -17.89 23.79 -14.18
N ALA A 230 -18.81 24.49 -14.84
CA ALA A 230 -18.91 25.94 -14.72
C ALA A 230 -18.99 26.30 -13.22
N PRO A 231 -18.33 27.39 -12.76
CA PRO A 231 -18.46 27.83 -11.39
C PRO A 231 -19.97 28.00 -11.11
N VAL A 232 -20.50 27.22 -10.16
CA VAL A 232 -21.82 27.48 -9.62
C VAL A 232 -21.70 28.79 -8.87
N VAL A 233 -22.03 29.88 -9.55
CA VAL A 233 -22.29 31.17 -8.92
C VAL A 233 -23.41 30.90 -7.91
N PRO A 234 -23.24 31.22 -6.62
CA PRO A 234 -24.33 31.14 -5.67
C PRO A 234 -25.46 32.02 -6.20
N ASP A 235 -26.63 31.43 -6.48
CA ASP A 235 -27.81 32.17 -6.88
C ASP A 235 -28.06 33.30 -5.86
N ASP A 236 -28.12 34.53 -6.35
CA ASP A 236 -28.55 35.70 -5.61
C ASP A 236 -29.87 35.37 -4.90
N ILE A 237 -29.81 35.21 -3.58
CA ILE A 237 -30.99 35.09 -2.74
C ILE A 237 -31.70 36.44 -2.78
N LYS A 238 -32.63 36.59 -3.72
CA LYS A 238 -33.57 37.72 -3.73
C LYS A 238 -34.54 37.53 -2.57
N PRO A 239 -34.68 38.51 -1.67
CA PRO A 239 -35.62 38.40 -0.56
C PRO A 239 -37.06 38.41 -1.08
N VAL A 240 -37.80 37.35 -0.76
CA VAL A 240 -39.25 37.21 -0.99
C VAL A 240 -39.97 38.06 0.06
N ILE A 241 -40.03 39.37 -0.15
CA ILE A 241 -40.97 40.24 0.56
C ILE A 241 -41.51 41.28 -0.42
N GLN A 242 -42.47 40.91 -1.26
CA GLN A 242 -43.43 41.87 -1.85
C GLN A 242 -44.65 41.28 -2.59
N GLU A 243 -45.05 40.02 -2.34
CA GLU A 243 -46.21 39.42 -3.00
C GLU A 243 -47.41 39.11 -2.07
N GLN A 244 -47.62 39.92 -1.04
CA GLN A 244 -48.86 39.90 -0.26
C GLN A 244 -49.43 41.30 -0.06
N THR A 245 -49.76 41.96 -1.16
CA THR A 245 -50.70 43.09 -1.14
C THR A 245 -51.69 42.97 -2.29
N GLN A 246 -52.62 42.01 -2.20
CA GLN A 246 -53.81 42.04 -3.03
C GLN A 246 -55.08 41.81 -2.20
N GLN A 247 -55.71 42.96 -1.90
CA GLN A 247 -57.15 43.20 -1.85
C GLN A 247 -58.02 42.30 -0.93
N VAL A 248 -58.17 42.73 0.32
CA VAL A 248 -59.41 42.49 1.07
C VAL A 248 -60.30 43.72 0.88
N THR A 249 -61.35 43.58 0.08
CA THR A 249 -62.41 44.58 -0.07
C THR A 249 -63.42 44.41 1.06
N PRO A 250 -63.77 45.46 1.83
CA PRO A 250 -64.73 45.33 2.93
C PRO A 250 -66.16 45.23 2.39
N THR A 251 -66.84 44.11 2.68
CA THR A 251 -68.28 43.95 2.42
C THR A 251 -68.98 43.95 3.78
N ASN A 252 -69.35 45.14 4.26
CA ASN A 252 -70.59 45.43 5.01
C ASN A 252 -70.55 46.86 5.59
N PRO A 253 -71.63 47.65 5.47
CA PRO A 253 -71.72 48.97 6.08
C PRO A 253 -71.92 48.87 7.61
N PRO A 254 -71.44 49.87 8.38
CA PRO A 254 -71.48 49.83 9.84
C PRO A 254 -72.91 50.01 10.38
N VAL A 255 -73.33 49.10 11.26
CA VAL A 255 -74.50 49.30 12.12
C VAL A 255 -74.05 50.11 13.34
N SER A 256 -74.55 51.33 13.44
CA SER A 256 -74.45 52.19 14.62
C SER A 256 -75.29 51.62 15.76
N VAL A 257 -74.69 51.36 16.92
CA VAL A 257 -75.42 51.33 18.19
C VAL A 257 -74.68 52.21 19.19
N SER A 258 -75.40 53.22 19.64
CA SER A 258 -75.01 54.21 20.63
C SER A 258 -75.39 53.73 22.04
N ALA A 259 -74.58 54.15 23.01
CA ALA A 259 -74.91 54.52 24.38
C ALA A 259 -75.11 53.46 25.49
N ASN A 260 -74.33 53.71 26.56
CA ASN A 260 -74.62 53.60 27.99
C ASN A 260 -74.57 52.21 28.67
N GLN A 261 -73.52 51.98 29.47
CA GLN A 261 -73.50 52.26 30.92
C GLN A 261 -72.08 52.22 31.47
#